data_AF-J3EQI2-F1
#
_entry.id   AF-J3EQI2-F1
#
_cell.length_a   1.000
_cell.length_b   1.000
_cell.length_c   1.000
_cell.angle_alpha   90.00
_cell.angle_beta   90.00
_cell.angle_gamma   90.00
#
_symmetry.space_group_name_H-M   'P 1'
#
loop_
_entity.id
_entity.type
_entity.pdbx_description
1 polymer ?
#
loop_
_entity_poly.entity_id
_entity_poly.type
_entity_poly.pdbx_seq_one_letter_code
_entity_poly.pdbx_strand_id
1 'polypeptide(L)'
;MNREHGRSMIFSSLFNDDFLARPFVRQTVMCPWFYLQAEVREGKEIVGEMLMVPSFDSLKDILEQQHDSFRIRSIHYVTPSFVNKTGQWCMEPLLEASEAIGQSGEKIPILTVAGRTYSPMDISTEIDFTNVKVLFTHKTDKHD
;
A
#
# COMPACT_ATOMS: atom_id res chain seq x y z
N MET A 1 -26.52 -5.34 9.76
CA MET A 1 -26.16 -6.75 9.50
C MET A 1 -24.66 -6.80 9.25
N ASN A 2 -23.88 -6.97 10.31
CA ASN A 2 -22.41 -6.92 10.26
C ASN A 2 -21.88 -8.19 9.60
N ARG A 3 -21.25 -8.05 8.43
CA ARG A 3 -20.44 -9.11 7.84
C ARG A 3 -19.13 -9.16 8.61
N GLU A 4 -19.06 -10.03 9.61
CA GLU A 4 -17.77 -10.47 10.16
C GLU A 4 -16.94 -11.04 9.00
N HIS A 5 -15.90 -10.31 8.60
CA HIS A 5 -14.97 -10.79 7.59
C HIS A 5 -14.23 -11.99 8.20
N GLY A 6 -14.45 -13.16 7.58
CA GLY A 6 -14.13 -14.49 8.08
C GLY A 6 -12.80 -14.60 8.81
N ARG A 7 -12.87 -14.75 10.14
CA ARG A 7 -11.82 -15.45 10.88
C ARG A 7 -11.73 -16.86 10.28
N SER A 8 -10.57 -17.21 9.73
CA SER A 8 -10.30 -18.59 9.34
C SER A 8 -10.42 -19.47 10.59
N MET A 9 -11.51 -20.22 10.71
CA MET A 9 -11.77 -21.07 11.88
C MET A 9 -10.65 -22.08 12.12
N ILE A 10 -9.93 -22.47 11.05
CA ILE A 10 -8.79 -23.38 11.09
C ILE A 10 -7.57 -22.70 11.74
N PHE A 11 -7.29 -21.44 11.43
CA PHE A 11 -6.12 -20.76 12.03
C PHE A 11 -6.33 -20.56 13.54
N SER A 12 -7.55 -20.19 13.95
CA SER A 12 -7.89 -20.03 15.37
C SER A 12 -7.91 -21.34 16.16
N SER A 13 -8.12 -22.49 15.52
CA SER A 13 -8.10 -23.79 16.20
C SER A 13 -6.70 -24.36 16.40
N LEU A 14 -5.69 -23.83 15.72
CA LEU A 14 -4.30 -24.30 15.79
C LEU A 14 -3.49 -23.65 16.91
N PHE A 15 -3.91 -22.49 17.40
CA PHE A 15 -3.18 -21.70 18.38
C PHE A 15 -4.09 -21.35 19.56
N ASN A 16 -3.51 -21.32 20.77
CA ASN A 16 -4.25 -20.87 21.95
C ASN A 16 -4.46 -19.35 21.94
N ASP A 17 -5.40 -18.90 22.77
CA ASP A 17 -5.77 -17.48 22.86
C ASP A 17 -4.59 -16.60 23.28
N ASP A 18 -3.70 -17.11 24.15
CA ASP A 18 -2.47 -16.40 24.56
C ASP A 18 -1.52 -16.13 23.39
N PHE A 19 -1.43 -17.06 22.43
CA PHE A 19 -0.64 -16.88 21.22
C PHE A 19 -1.32 -15.89 20.28
N LEU A 20 -2.62 -16.01 20.08
CA LEU A 20 -3.41 -15.13 19.22
C LEU A 20 -3.51 -13.70 19.76
N ALA A 21 -3.31 -13.49 21.06
CA ALA A 21 -3.25 -12.18 21.71
C ALA A 21 -1.92 -11.43 21.48
N ARG A 22 -0.91 -12.07 20.88
CA ARG A 22 0.39 -11.44 20.60
C ARG A 22 0.30 -10.47 19.40
N PRO A 23 1.16 -9.43 19.36
CA PRO A 23 1.19 -8.51 18.23
C PRO A 23 1.89 -9.16 17.04
N PHE A 24 1.12 -9.87 16.20
CA PHE A 24 1.56 -10.28 14.87
C PHE A 24 0.56 -9.79 13.83
N VAL A 25 1.07 -9.45 12.65
CA VAL A 25 0.23 -9.10 11.51
C VAL A 25 0.10 -10.31 10.62
N ARG A 26 -1.14 -10.76 10.42
CA ARG A 26 -1.47 -11.88 9.55
C ARG A 26 -1.94 -11.38 8.20
N GLN A 27 -1.16 -11.66 7.16
CA GLN A 27 -1.60 -11.46 5.78
C GLN A 27 -2.33 -12.71 5.30
N THR A 28 -3.64 -12.62 5.07
CA THR A 28 -4.47 -13.78 4.68
C THR A 28 -4.30 -14.16 3.21
N VAL A 29 -3.91 -13.21 2.37
CA VAL A 29 -3.74 -13.38 0.92
C VAL A 29 -2.34 -12.91 0.55
N MET A 30 -1.60 -13.68 -0.24
CA MET A 30 -0.30 -13.26 -0.77
C MET A 30 -0.49 -12.21 -1.86
N CYS A 31 -0.81 -10.97 -1.49
CA CYS A 31 -0.96 -9.85 -2.41
C CYS A 31 0.03 -8.73 -2.07
N PRO A 32 0.30 -7.81 -3.00
CA PRO A 32 1.04 -6.60 -2.67
C PRO A 32 0.34 -5.78 -1.59
N TRP A 33 1.11 -5.01 -0.82
CA TRP A 33 0.63 -4.08 0.20
C TRP A 33 1.61 -2.91 0.33
N PHE A 34 1.28 -1.89 1.12
CA PHE A 34 2.14 -0.73 1.34
C PHE A 34 2.58 -0.65 2.79
N TYR A 35 3.87 -0.38 2.99
CA TYR A 35 4.41 -0.02 4.30
C TYR A 35 4.62 1.49 4.32
N LEU A 36 3.83 2.18 5.12
CA LEU A 36 3.75 3.64 5.16
C LEU A 36 4.35 4.13 6.48
N GLN A 37 5.23 5.12 6.39
CA GLN A 37 5.68 5.89 7.54
C GLN A 37 4.94 7.23 7.58
N ALA A 38 4.35 7.54 8.71
CA ALA A 38 3.69 8.82 8.98
C ALA A 38 4.26 9.49 10.22
N GLU A 39 4.05 10.79 10.32
CA GLU A 39 4.20 11.56 11.54
C GLU A 39 2.83 12.01 12.02
N VAL A 40 2.55 11.73 13.29
CA VAL A 40 1.31 12.10 13.98
C VAL A 40 1.65 13.09 15.08
N ARG A 41 0.93 14.20 15.14
CA ARG A 41 1.08 15.18 16.21
C ARG A 41 0.19 14.81 17.40
N GLU A 42 0.82 14.54 18.52
CA GLU A 42 0.16 14.32 19.81
C GLU A 42 0.46 15.48 20.75
N GLY A 43 -0.45 16.46 20.78
CA GLY A 43 -0.23 17.70 21.52
C GLY A 43 0.96 18.50 20.98
N LYS A 44 2.07 18.51 21.73
CA LYS A 44 3.33 19.18 21.34
C LYS A 44 4.35 18.21 20.75
N GLU A 45 4.10 16.91 20.83
CA GLU A 45 5.02 15.87 20.38
C GLU A 45 4.67 15.43 18.95
N ILE A 46 5.68 14.94 18.23
CA ILE A 46 5.52 14.31 16.93
C ILE A 46 5.98 12.86 17.09
N VAL A 47 5.07 11.92 16.84
CA VAL A 47 5.30 10.48 16.94
C VAL A 47 5.36 9.89 15.53
N GLY A 48 6.32 8.99 15.31
CA GLY A 48 6.43 8.25 14.05
C GLY A 48 5.53 7.01 14.08
N GLU A 49 4.61 6.92 13.13
CA GLU A 49 3.70 5.78 12.97
C GLU A 49 4.09 4.95 11.74
N MET A 50 3.91 3.63 11.87
CA MET A 50 4.18 2.66 10.80
C MET A 50 2.90 1.90 10.47
N LEU A 51 2.35 2.15 9.29
CA LEU A 51 1.06 1.61 8.86
C LEU A 51 1.25 0.56 7.76
N MET A 52 0.59 -0.60 7.93
CA MET A 52 0.47 -1.62 6.90
C MET A 52 -0.84 -1.42 6.14
N VAL A 53 -0.77 -0.89 4.93
CA VAL A 53 -1.94 -0.54 4.11
C VAL A 53 -2.21 -1.65 3.09
N PRO A 54 -3.36 -2.33 3.13
CA PRO A 54 -3.56 -3.59 2.42
C PRO A 54 -3.92 -3.45 0.94
N SER A 55 -4.34 -2.26 0.48
CA SER A 55 -4.85 -2.07 -0.87
C SER A 55 -4.57 -0.66 -1.39
N PHE A 56 -4.66 -0.50 -2.71
CA PHE A 56 -4.52 0.81 -3.35
C PHE A 56 -5.66 1.76 -2.96
N ASP A 57 -6.89 1.27 -2.81
CA ASP A 57 -8.01 2.11 -2.35
C ASP A 57 -7.78 2.63 -0.93
N SER A 58 -7.32 1.79 0.01
CA SER A 58 -6.97 2.25 1.35
C SER A 58 -5.79 3.22 1.35
N LEU A 59 -4.85 3.08 0.41
CA LEU A 59 -3.78 4.06 0.24
C LEU A 59 -4.35 5.42 -0.20
N LYS A 60 -5.29 5.45 -1.15
CA LYS A 60 -5.95 6.70 -1.58
C LYS A 60 -6.65 7.39 -0.42
N ASP A 61 -7.43 6.63 0.35
CA ASP A 61 -8.15 7.17 1.50
C ASP A 61 -7.19 7.85 2.50
N ILE A 62 -6.05 7.21 2.78
CA ILE A 62 -5.01 7.73 3.69
C ILE A 62 -4.29 8.95 3.10
N LEU A 63 -3.99 8.95 1.80
CA LEU A 63 -3.37 10.11 1.13
C LEU A 63 -4.24 11.36 1.24
N GLU A 64 -5.57 11.20 1.22
CA GLU A 64 -6.54 12.29 1.40
C GLU A 64 -6.66 12.79 2.85
N GLN A 65 -6.18 12.03 3.85
CA GLN A 65 -6.21 12.44 5.26
C GLN A 65 -5.03 13.34 5.66
N GLN A 66 -4.15 13.75 4.75
CA GLN A 66 -2.98 14.56 5.15
C GLN A 66 -3.37 15.97 5.61
N HIS A 67 -3.00 16.31 6.84
CA HIS A 67 -3.22 17.62 7.46
C HIS A 67 -2.12 17.94 8.49
N ASP A 68 -2.26 19.01 9.25
CA ASP A 68 -1.18 19.50 10.12
C ASP A 68 -0.80 18.59 11.30
N SER A 69 -1.66 17.61 11.63
CA SER A 69 -1.39 16.61 12.68
C SER A 69 -1.15 15.21 12.12
N PHE A 70 -1.21 15.03 10.80
CA PHE A 70 -0.96 13.75 10.14
C PHE A 70 -0.25 13.99 8.80
N ARG A 71 1.02 13.61 8.71
CA ARG A 71 1.83 13.78 7.49
C ARG A 71 2.47 12.47 7.10
N ILE A 72 2.29 12.08 5.84
CA ILE A 72 2.96 10.90 5.29
C ILE A 72 4.40 11.28 4.95
N ARG A 73 5.37 10.48 5.39
CA ARG A 73 6.80 10.71 5.16
C ARG A 73 7.35 9.84 4.06
N SER A 74 7.04 8.56 4.09
CA SER A 74 7.49 7.62 3.06
C SER A 74 6.47 6.51 2.86
N ILE A 75 6.45 5.96 1.66
CA ILE A 75 5.64 4.81 1.30
C ILE A 75 6.58 3.82 0.62
N HIS A 76 6.53 2.56 1.04
CA HIS A 76 7.19 1.46 0.34
C HIS A 76 6.12 0.54 -0.23
N TYR A 77 6.33 0.07 -1.45
CA TYR A 77 5.53 -0.96 -2.06
C TYR A 77 6.13 -2.33 -1.77
N VAL A 78 5.34 -3.18 -1.13
CA VAL A 78 5.76 -4.52 -0.69
C VAL A 78 5.11 -5.55 -1.60
N THR A 79 5.93 -6.30 -2.32
CA THR A 79 5.48 -7.20 -3.39
C THR A 79 5.96 -8.63 -3.17
N PRO A 80 5.11 -9.63 -3.43
CA PRO A 80 5.53 -11.03 -3.47
C PRO A 80 6.34 -11.33 -4.74
N SER A 81 7.08 -12.44 -4.71
CA SER A 81 7.99 -12.86 -5.79
C SER A 81 7.35 -12.96 -7.17
N PHE A 82 6.08 -13.38 -7.24
CA PHE A 82 5.36 -13.52 -8.51
C PHE A 82 4.92 -12.18 -9.11
N VAL A 83 4.89 -11.09 -8.32
CA VAL A 83 4.60 -9.73 -8.80
C VAL A 83 5.89 -9.02 -9.22
N ASN A 84 6.95 -9.11 -8.41
CA ASN A 84 8.21 -8.41 -8.67
C ASN A 84 9.19 -9.17 -9.57
N LYS A 85 8.96 -10.46 -9.82
CA LYS A 85 9.80 -11.32 -10.65
C LYS A 85 11.25 -11.43 -10.16
N THR A 86 11.51 -11.20 -8.86
CA THR A 86 12.86 -11.28 -8.25
C THR A 86 13.11 -12.58 -7.48
N GLY A 87 12.10 -13.46 -7.39
CA GLY A 87 12.20 -14.73 -6.66
C GLY A 87 11.99 -14.64 -5.14
N GLN A 88 11.84 -13.44 -4.58
CA GLN A 88 11.59 -13.21 -3.16
C GLN A 88 10.62 -12.06 -2.91
N TRP A 89 10.20 -11.87 -1.65
CA TRP A 89 9.49 -10.64 -1.28
C TRP A 89 10.42 -9.44 -1.39
N CYS A 90 9.91 -8.33 -1.92
CA CYS A 90 10.64 -7.07 -2.01
C CYS A 90 9.84 -5.95 -1.34
N MET A 91 10.54 -5.06 -0.65
CA MET A 91 10.02 -3.80 -0.14
C MET A 91 10.82 -2.69 -0.81
N GLU A 92 10.18 -1.93 -1.69
CA GLU A 92 10.84 -0.93 -2.52
C GLU A 92 10.22 0.46 -2.25
N PRO A 93 11.01 1.54 -2.14
CA PRO A 93 10.45 2.89 -2.02
C PRO A 93 9.52 3.20 -3.20
N LEU A 94 8.29 3.59 -2.88
CA LEU A 94 7.32 4.02 -3.88
C LEU A 94 7.71 5.44 -4.31
N LEU A 95 7.98 5.61 -5.60
CA LEU A 95 8.34 6.90 -6.19
C LEU A 95 7.12 7.63 -6.69
N GLU A 96 6.15 6.90 -7.25
CA GLU A 96 4.89 7.45 -7.71
C GLU A 96 3.76 6.45 -7.52
N ALA A 97 2.60 6.95 -7.09
CA ALA A 97 1.33 6.24 -7.17
C ALA A 97 0.37 7.05 -8.04
N SER A 98 -0.12 6.45 -9.11
CA SER A 98 -1.07 7.06 -10.03
C SER A 98 -2.22 6.10 -10.36
N GLU A 99 -3.34 6.66 -10.81
CA GLU A 99 -4.53 5.92 -11.22
C GLU A 99 -4.90 6.36 -12.63
N ALA A 100 -4.96 5.39 -13.54
CA ALA A 100 -5.48 5.58 -14.89
C ALA A 100 -6.95 5.11 -14.96
N ILE A 101 -7.67 5.61 -15.96
CA ILE A 101 -9.00 5.11 -16.33
C ILE A 101 -8.85 4.32 -17.63
N GLY A 102 -9.14 3.02 -17.58
CA GLY A 102 -9.14 2.15 -18.75
C GLY A 102 -10.35 2.40 -19.67
N GLN A 103 -10.36 1.74 -20.82
CA GLN A 103 -11.38 1.98 -21.85
C GLN A 103 -12.80 1.62 -21.40
N SER A 104 -12.94 0.70 -20.42
CA SER A 104 -14.25 0.33 -19.86
C SER A 104 -14.62 1.16 -18.62
N GLY A 105 -13.84 2.19 -18.30
CA GLY A 105 -14.03 3.05 -17.12
C GLY A 105 -13.45 2.46 -15.84
N GLU A 106 -12.74 1.33 -15.93
CA GLU A 106 -12.07 0.71 -14.80
C GLU A 106 -10.89 1.55 -14.32
N LYS A 107 -10.69 1.60 -13.00
CA LYS A 107 -9.56 2.30 -12.38
C LYS A 107 -8.36 1.36 -12.31
N ILE A 108 -7.25 1.76 -12.91
CA ILE A 108 -6.03 0.95 -13.01
C ILE A 108 -4.94 1.62 -12.19
N PRO A 109 -4.48 1.00 -11.08
CA PRO A 109 -3.37 1.53 -10.31
C PRO A 109 -2.05 1.34 -11.05
N ILE A 110 -1.23 2.38 -11.03
CA ILE A 110 0.12 2.40 -11.60
C ILE A 110 1.07 2.79 -10.47
N LEU A 111 1.99 1.88 -10.13
CA LEU A 111 2.92 2.06 -9.00
C LEU A 111 4.35 2.01 -9.50
N THR A 112 5.07 3.11 -9.38
CA THR A 112 6.44 3.23 -9.87
C THR A 112 7.42 3.20 -8.70
N VAL A 113 8.40 2.32 -8.79
CA VAL A 113 9.56 2.21 -7.89
C VAL A 113 10.84 2.42 -8.72
N ALA A 114 12.02 2.34 -8.10
CA ALA A 114 13.28 2.49 -8.80
C ALA A 114 13.44 1.44 -9.94
N GLY A 115 13.42 1.91 -11.19
CA GLY A 115 13.63 1.07 -12.37
C GLY A 115 12.49 0.12 -12.74
N ARG A 116 11.32 0.23 -12.10
CA ARG A 116 10.16 -0.63 -12.40
C ARG A 116 8.83 0.08 -12.16
N THR A 117 7.86 -0.23 -13.00
CA THR A 117 6.46 0.17 -12.82
C THR A 117 5.57 -1.07 -12.79
N TYR A 118 4.67 -1.11 -11.81
CA TYR A 118 3.70 -2.18 -11.60
C TYR A 118 2.31 -1.70 -12.04
N SER A 119 1.59 -2.58 -12.74
CA SER A 119 0.17 -2.46 -13.05
C SER A 119 -0.46 -3.86 -12.98
N PRO A 120 -1.71 -4.03 -12.49
CA PRO A 120 -2.39 -5.32 -12.46
C PRO A 120 -2.61 -5.94 -13.84
N MET A 121 -2.60 -5.14 -14.90
CA MET A 121 -2.74 -5.60 -16.28
C MET A 121 -1.34 -5.83 -16.85
N ASP A 122 -1.04 -7.05 -17.31
CA ASP A 122 0.09 -7.28 -18.21
C ASP A 122 -0.14 -6.36 -19.42
N ILE A 123 0.66 -5.29 -19.53
CA ILE A 123 0.48 -4.21 -20.50
C ILE A 123 0.85 -4.75 -21.89
N SER A 124 -0.05 -5.52 -22.52
CA SER A 124 0.09 -5.98 -23.91
C SER A 124 -0.90 -5.32 -24.86
N THR A 125 -1.64 -4.30 -24.41
CA THR A 125 -2.57 -3.56 -25.26
C THR A 125 -2.44 -2.10 -24.93
N GLU A 126 -2.21 -1.30 -25.97
CA GLU A 126 -2.27 0.15 -26.05
C GLU A 126 -3.31 0.74 -25.09
N ILE A 127 -2.91 0.98 -23.83
CA ILE A 127 -3.71 1.79 -22.91
C ILE A 127 -3.33 3.21 -23.28
N ASP A 128 -4.22 3.88 -24.01
CA ASP A 128 -4.15 5.31 -24.16
C ASP A 128 -4.30 5.93 -22.76
N PHE A 129 -3.17 6.30 -22.15
CA PHE A 129 -3.08 6.88 -20.80
C PHE A 129 -3.55 8.34 -20.80
N THR A 130 -4.62 8.66 -21.55
CA THR A 130 -5.12 10.03 -21.70
C THR A 130 -5.66 10.60 -20.39
N ASN A 131 -5.92 9.79 -19.37
CA ASN A 131 -6.48 10.18 -18.07
C ASN A 131 -5.73 9.59 -16.86
N VAL A 132 -4.43 9.89 -16.71
CA VAL A 132 -3.66 9.50 -15.52
C VAL A 132 -3.74 10.58 -14.44
N LYS A 133 -4.22 10.22 -13.25
CA LYS A 133 -4.20 11.07 -12.05
C LYS A 133 -3.06 10.63 -11.14
N VAL A 134 -2.09 11.52 -10.91
CA VAL A 134 -1.05 11.31 -9.90
C VAL A 134 -1.63 11.57 -8.51
N LEU A 135 -1.44 10.61 -7.60
CA LEU A 135 -1.97 10.64 -6.23
C LEU A 135 -0.86 10.84 -5.21
N PHE A 136 0.33 10.34 -5.52
CA PHE A 136 1.52 10.49 -4.70
C PHE A 136 2.76 10.58 -5.57
N THR A 137 3.70 11.45 -5.18
CA THR A 137 5.05 11.49 -5.71
C THR A 137 6.00 11.64 -4.53
N HIS A 138 7.05 10.82 -4.51
CA HIS A 138 8.10 10.94 -3.52
C HIS A 138 8.84 12.26 -3.75
N LYS A 139 8.82 13.13 -2.74
CA LYS A 139 9.63 14.35 -2.75
C LYS A 139 11.04 13.96 -2.34
N THR A 140 12.00 14.13 -3.25
CA THR A 140 13.39 14.23 -2.84
C THR A 140 13.54 15.60 -2.20
N ASP A 141 13.64 15.64 -0.88
CA ASP A 141 14.14 16.83 -0.22
C ASP A 141 15.55 17.06 -0.76
N LYS A 142 15.72 18.11 -1.57
CA LYS A 142 17.05 18.65 -1.84
C LYS A 142 17.58 19.11 -0.48
N HIS A 143 18.50 18.34 0.07
CA HIS A 143 19.39 18.86 1.11
C HIS A 143 20.26 19.93 0.43
N ASP A 144 19.81 21.18 0.49
CA ASP A 144 20.65 22.37 0.36
C ASP A 144 21.22 22.73 1.75
#